data_AF-A0A5R8MQE0-F1
#
_entry.id   AF-A0A5R8MQE0-F1
#
_cell.length_a   1.000
_cell.length_b   1.000
_cell.length_c   1.000
_cell.angle_alpha   90.00
_cell.angle_beta   90.00
_cell.angle_gamma   90.00
#
_symmetry.space_group_name_H-M   'P 1'
#
loop_
_entity.id
_entity.type
_entity.pdbx_description
1 polymer ?
#
loop_
_entity_poly.entity_id
_entity_poly.type
_entity_poly.pdbx_seq_one_letter_code
_entity_poly.pdbx_strand_id
1 'polypeptide(L)'
;MATRKYEQRLRAEAAQETRRRILDAVYQRLREAPSEPVSIDRIARMARVARPTVYLVFGSRAGLFDAVGADLLQRGGFDRMLQASAHPDAREALRGAIHAIVEMYAAHRDVLRVLASMALLDTAAVGGAVQRMEQGRATGMAELAQHLDKQGSLRPDVTLDQATDLLWLLTSFDSFDLLHSGRNLPLDQTSATLTTTAERSLCR
;
A
#
# COMPACT_ATOMS: atom_id res chain seq x y z
N MET A 1 15.47 -22.13 33.58
CA MET A 1 14.37 -21.64 32.71
C MET A 1 14.66 -20.28 32.06
N ALA A 2 15.38 -19.36 32.72
CA ALA A 2 15.74 -18.05 32.15
C ALA A 2 16.62 -18.12 30.89
N THR A 3 17.61 -19.03 30.84
CA THR A 3 18.56 -19.18 29.73
C THR A 3 17.88 -19.60 28.42
N ARG A 4 16.95 -20.57 28.47
CA ARG A 4 16.18 -21.04 27.30
C ARG A 4 15.27 -19.95 26.72
N LYS A 5 14.68 -19.11 27.60
CA LYS A 5 13.82 -17.99 27.20
C LYS A 5 14.64 -16.86 26.56
N TYR A 6 15.86 -16.63 27.04
CA TYR A 6 16.81 -15.65 26.46
C TYR A 6 17.30 -16.07 25.08
N GLU A 7 17.71 -17.34 24.90
CA GLU A 7 18.11 -17.87 23.59
C GLU A 7 16.99 -17.85 22.55
N GLN A 8 15.76 -18.17 22.97
CA GLN A 8 14.59 -18.07 22.10
C GLN A 8 14.33 -16.61 21.65
N ARG A 9 14.52 -15.64 22.54
CA ARG A 9 14.36 -14.22 22.22
C ARG A 9 15.42 -13.74 21.22
N LEU A 10 16.69 -14.07 21.46
CA LEU A 10 17.80 -13.74 20.56
C LEU A 10 17.61 -14.34 19.16
N ARG A 11 17.13 -15.59 19.06
CA ARG A 11 16.84 -16.22 17.76
C ARG A 11 15.68 -15.53 17.03
N ALA A 12 14.64 -15.12 17.77
CA ALA A 12 13.53 -14.37 17.19
C ALA A 12 13.95 -12.98 16.69
N GLU A 13 14.78 -12.28 17.45
CA GLU A 13 15.35 -10.98 17.08
C GLU A 13 16.21 -11.11 15.79
N ALA A 14 17.10 -12.11 15.73
CA ALA A 14 17.93 -12.36 14.55
C ALA A 14 17.11 -12.76 13.29
N ALA A 15 16.01 -13.50 13.49
CA ALA A 15 15.09 -13.85 12.41
C ALA A 15 14.35 -12.61 11.88
N GLN A 16 13.89 -11.72 12.76
CA GLN A 16 13.26 -10.45 12.38
C GLN A 16 14.23 -9.52 11.65
N GLU A 17 15.47 -9.41 12.12
CA GLU A 17 16.50 -8.62 11.43
C GLU A 17 16.79 -9.16 10.03
N THR A 18 16.87 -10.49 9.89
CA THR A 18 17.06 -11.14 8.58
C THR A 18 15.86 -10.89 7.66
N ARG A 19 14.63 -11.00 8.18
CA ARG A 19 13.41 -10.66 7.43
C ARG A 19 13.46 -9.22 6.93
N ARG A 20 13.82 -8.26 7.79
CA ARG A 20 13.90 -6.84 7.42
C ARG A 20 14.96 -6.58 6.35
N ARG A 21 16.16 -7.14 6.50
CA ARG A 21 17.24 -7.03 5.49
C ARG A 21 16.83 -7.54 4.11
N ILE A 22 16.07 -8.64 4.06
CA ILE A 22 15.58 -9.17 2.78
C ILE A 22 14.54 -8.22 2.17
N LEU A 23 13.60 -7.70 2.96
CA LEU A 23 12.62 -6.72 2.48
C LEU A 23 13.33 -5.45 1.96
N ASP A 24 14.26 -4.89 2.72
CA ASP A 24 15.05 -3.72 2.31
C ASP A 24 15.79 -3.96 0.98
N ALA A 25 16.37 -5.15 0.79
CA ALA A 25 17.00 -5.52 -0.47
C ALA A 25 16.01 -5.60 -1.64
N VAL A 26 14.78 -6.06 -1.42
CA VAL A 26 13.73 -6.02 -2.44
C VAL A 26 13.40 -4.57 -2.80
N TYR A 27 13.18 -3.69 -1.81
CA TYR A 27 12.90 -2.27 -2.06
C TYR A 27 14.00 -1.59 -2.86
N GLN A 28 15.25 -1.78 -2.43
CA GLN A 28 16.41 -1.23 -3.12
C GLN A 28 16.44 -1.73 -4.57
N ARG A 29 16.21 -3.03 -4.77
CA ARG A 29 16.22 -3.61 -6.11
C ARG A 29 15.12 -3.05 -7.02
N LEU A 30 13.90 -2.89 -6.49
CA LEU A 30 12.76 -2.35 -7.25
C LEU A 30 12.99 -0.89 -7.65
N ARG A 31 13.68 -0.10 -6.81
CA ARG A 31 14.05 1.29 -7.13
C ARG A 31 15.21 1.40 -8.12
N GLU A 32 16.26 0.58 -7.98
CA GLU A 32 17.46 0.68 -8.82
C GLU A 32 17.24 0.26 -10.27
N ALA A 33 16.37 -0.72 -10.52
CA ALA A 33 16.15 -1.25 -11.86
C ALA A 33 14.68 -1.67 -12.05
N PRO A 34 13.74 -0.72 -12.12
CA PRO A 34 12.30 -0.99 -12.17
C PRO A 34 11.86 -1.76 -13.43
N SER A 35 12.62 -1.68 -14.52
CA SER A 35 12.33 -2.37 -15.79
C SER A 35 12.87 -3.80 -15.87
N GLU A 36 13.70 -4.23 -14.92
CA GLU A 36 14.32 -5.55 -14.94
C GLU A 36 13.55 -6.55 -14.05
N PRO A 37 13.41 -7.82 -14.48
CA PRO A 37 12.78 -8.87 -13.67
C PRO A 37 13.39 -9.03 -12.28
N VAL A 38 12.54 -9.25 -11.27
CA VAL A 38 12.98 -9.47 -9.90
C VAL A 38 13.59 -10.87 -9.73
N SER A 39 14.88 -10.93 -9.38
CA SER A 39 15.62 -12.16 -9.13
C SER A 39 15.85 -12.40 -7.64
N ILE A 40 15.42 -13.57 -7.15
CA ILE A 40 15.66 -14.00 -5.75
C ILE A 40 17.16 -14.13 -5.46
N ASP A 41 17.98 -14.54 -6.43
CA ASP A 41 19.43 -14.63 -6.24
C ASP A 41 20.06 -13.24 -6.03
N ARG A 42 19.60 -12.25 -6.80
CA ARG A 42 20.07 -10.87 -6.62
C ARG A 42 19.63 -10.31 -5.27
N ILE A 43 18.37 -10.55 -4.87
CA ILE A 43 17.85 -10.15 -3.55
C ILE A 43 18.67 -10.79 -2.43
N ALA A 44 18.94 -12.10 -2.50
CA ALA A 44 19.71 -12.81 -1.49
C ALA A 44 21.14 -12.25 -1.34
N ARG A 45 21.81 -11.96 -2.47
CA ARG A 45 23.12 -11.31 -2.47
C ARG A 45 23.08 -9.91 -1.84
N MET A 46 22.11 -9.08 -2.22
CA MET A 46 21.93 -7.73 -1.66
C MET A 46 21.67 -7.77 -0.14
N ALA A 47 20.84 -8.73 0.32
CA ALA A 47 20.54 -8.94 1.73
C ALA A 47 21.65 -9.66 2.51
N ARG A 48 22.73 -10.10 1.84
CA ARG A 48 23.84 -10.89 2.40
C ARG A 48 23.36 -12.19 3.08
N VAL A 49 22.45 -12.89 2.42
CA VAL A 49 21.93 -14.21 2.84
C VAL A 49 22.07 -15.24 1.72
N ALA A 50 21.98 -16.51 2.05
CA ALA A 50 21.90 -17.56 1.04
C ALA A 50 20.48 -17.61 0.43
N ARG A 51 20.36 -18.01 -0.85
CA ARG A 51 19.07 -18.16 -1.53
C ARG A 51 18.06 -19.03 -0.73
N PRO A 52 18.45 -20.20 -0.15
CA PRO A 52 17.52 -21.00 0.65
C PRO A 52 16.97 -20.27 1.88
N THR A 53 17.72 -19.32 2.45
CA THR A 53 17.26 -18.52 3.59
C THR A 53 16.06 -17.65 3.23
N VAL A 54 15.98 -17.14 1.99
CA VAL A 54 14.81 -16.36 1.54
C VAL A 54 13.55 -17.24 1.56
N TYR A 55 13.62 -18.45 1.02
CA TYR A 55 12.50 -19.38 1.05
C TYR A 55 12.19 -19.89 2.46
N LEU A 56 13.19 -20.06 3.32
CA LEU A 56 12.97 -20.41 4.72
C LEU A 56 12.19 -19.33 5.48
N VAL A 57 12.47 -18.04 5.21
CA VAL A 57 11.83 -16.91 5.88
C VAL A 57 10.42 -16.63 5.34
N PHE A 58 10.23 -16.73 4.02
CA PHE A 58 8.99 -16.31 3.37
C PHE A 58 8.13 -17.46 2.81
N GLY A 59 8.63 -18.70 2.89
CA GLY A 59 7.96 -19.91 2.38
C GLY A 59 8.01 -20.06 0.86
N SER A 60 7.71 -18.99 0.13
CA SER A 60 7.65 -18.99 -1.33
C SER A 60 8.00 -17.62 -1.91
N ARG A 61 8.13 -17.56 -3.24
CA ARG A 61 8.26 -16.27 -3.94
C ARG A 61 7.01 -15.41 -3.75
N ALA A 62 5.82 -16.02 -3.76
CA ALA A 62 4.57 -15.32 -3.45
C ALA A 62 4.59 -14.77 -2.02
N GLY A 63 4.97 -15.59 -1.04
CA GLY A 63 5.08 -15.16 0.35
C GLY A 63 6.07 -14.01 0.58
N LEU A 64 7.11 -13.89 -0.25
CA LEU A 64 8.00 -12.73 -0.23
C LEU A 64 7.27 -11.46 -0.68
N PHE A 65 6.56 -11.49 -1.82
CA PHE A 65 5.82 -10.32 -2.30
C PHE A 65 4.62 -9.97 -1.43
N ASP A 66 3.99 -10.98 -0.84
CA ASP A 66 2.95 -10.81 0.19
C ASP A 66 3.49 -9.99 1.37
N ALA A 67 4.70 -10.33 1.83
CA ALA A 67 5.38 -9.61 2.89
C ALA A 67 5.82 -8.20 2.44
N VAL A 68 6.22 -8.02 1.19
CA VAL A 68 6.54 -6.69 0.62
C VAL A 68 5.31 -5.79 0.61
N GLY A 69 4.15 -6.29 0.15
CA GLY A 69 2.92 -5.51 0.14
C GLY A 69 2.48 -5.08 1.54
N ALA A 70 2.53 -5.99 2.52
CA ALA A 70 2.22 -5.68 3.91
C ALA A 70 3.21 -4.66 4.51
N ASP A 71 4.50 -4.82 4.24
CA ASP A 71 5.55 -3.90 4.70
C ASP A 71 5.44 -2.52 4.02
N LEU A 72 4.94 -2.46 2.78
CA LEU A 72 4.72 -1.21 2.05
C LEU A 72 3.62 -0.38 2.69
N LEU A 73 2.52 -1.00 3.07
CA LEU A 73 1.46 -0.35 3.85
C LEU A 73 2.02 0.18 5.17
N GLN A 74 2.78 -0.64 5.90
CA GLN A 74 3.36 -0.24 7.18
C GLN A 74 4.35 0.93 7.05
N ARG A 75 5.24 0.91 6.06
CA ARG A 75 6.22 1.99 5.81
C ARG A 75 5.59 3.26 5.25
N GLY A 76 4.56 3.09 4.43
CA GLY A 76 3.90 4.17 3.71
C GLY A 76 2.99 5.04 4.57
N GLY A 77 2.91 4.78 5.88
CA GLY A 77 2.09 5.56 6.79
C GLY A 77 0.63 5.12 6.80
N PHE A 78 0.36 3.83 6.60
CA PHE A 78 -0.98 3.26 6.79
C PHE A 78 -1.61 3.64 8.14
N ASP A 79 -0.81 3.75 9.21
CA ASP A 79 -1.29 4.25 10.50
C ASP A 79 -1.82 5.69 10.39
N ARG A 80 -1.12 6.58 9.67
CA ARG A 80 -1.58 7.96 9.44
C ARG A 80 -2.87 7.98 8.62
N MET A 81 -2.97 7.12 7.60
CA MET A 81 -4.20 6.94 6.83
C MET A 81 -5.36 6.50 7.73
N LEU A 82 -5.15 5.48 8.56
CA LEU A 82 -6.17 4.96 9.47
C LEU A 82 -6.61 6.01 10.49
N GLN A 83 -5.67 6.76 11.06
CA GLN A 83 -5.98 7.87 11.97
C GLN A 83 -6.79 8.98 11.28
N ALA A 84 -6.42 9.33 10.04
CA ALA A 84 -7.13 10.33 9.26
C ALA A 84 -8.56 9.89 8.94
N SER A 85 -8.75 8.63 8.51
CA SER A 85 -10.07 8.06 8.23
C SER A 85 -10.96 7.93 9.46
N ALA A 86 -10.38 7.91 10.66
CA ALA A 86 -11.12 7.82 11.93
C ALA A 86 -11.58 9.21 12.47
N HIS A 87 -11.33 10.30 11.74
CA HIS A 87 -11.70 11.63 12.19
C HIS A 87 -13.23 11.74 12.39
N PRO A 88 -13.75 12.31 13.50
CA PRO A 88 -15.19 12.29 13.78
C PRO A 88 -16.07 12.95 12.71
N ASP A 89 -15.60 14.02 12.10
CA ASP A 89 -16.24 14.65 10.93
C ASP A 89 -15.93 13.86 9.65
N ALA A 90 -16.96 13.43 8.93
CA ALA A 90 -16.81 12.58 7.76
C ALA A 90 -16.12 13.26 6.56
N ARG A 91 -16.26 14.59 6.42
CA ARG A 91 -15.59 15.33 5.34
C ARG A 91 -14.11 15.50 5.65
N GLU A 92 -13.77 15.82 6.88
CA GLU A 92 -12.37 15.85 7.31
C GLU A 92 -11.72 14.47 7.23
N ALA A 93 -12.46 13.40 7.57
CA ALA A 93 -12.00 12.02 7.37
C ALA A 93 -11.70 11.74 5.90
N LEU A 94 -12.58 12.16 4.99
CA LEU A 94 -12.40 12.03 3.54
C LEU A 94 -11.15 12.77 3.06
N ARG A 95 -10.99 14.04 3.42
CA ARG A 95 -9.82 14.85 3.02
C ARG A 95 -8.53 14.24 3.54
N GLY A 96 -8.51 13.89 4.82
CA GLY A 96 -7.35 13.30 5.47
C GLY A 96 -6.96 11.95 4.88
N ALA A 97 -7.95 11.08 4.59
CA ALA A 97 -7.71 9.78 3.97
C ALA A 97 -7.09 9.93 2.57
N ILE A 98 -7.65 10.80 1.72
CA ILE A 98 -7.13 11.05 0.37
C ILE A 98 -5.70 11.59 0.46
N HIS A 99 -5.45 12.56 1.34
CA HIS A 99 -4.12 13.13 1.53
C HIS A 99 -3.10 12.08 1.97
N ALA A 100 -3.43 11.26 2.97
CA ALA A 100 -2.55 10.21 3.45
C ALA A 100 -2.26 9.13 2.39
N ILE A 101 -3.27 8.75 1.59
CA ILE A 101 -3.08 7.81 0.46
C ILE A 101 -2.15 8.39 -0.59
N VAL A 102 -2.31 9.66 -0.94
CA VAL A 102 -1.46 10.35 -1.92
C VAL A 102 -0.01 10.44 -1.44
N GLU A 103 0.23 10.78 -0.17
CA GLU A 103 1.58 10.76 0.41
C GLU A 103 2.21 9.36 0.39
N MET A 104 1.43 8.34 0.77
CA MET A 104 1.84 6.94 0.76
C MET A 104 2.28 6.50 -0.64
N TYR A 105 1.47 6.83 -1.65
CA TYR A 105 1.79 6.51 -3.04
C TYR A 105 3.02 7.25 -3.53
N ALA A 106 3.19 8.53 -3.21
CA ALA A 106 4.37 9.28 -3.60
C ALA A 106 5.66 8.70 -2.99
N ALA A 107 5.65 8.29 -1.72
CA ALA A 107 6.80 7.71 -1.04
C ALA A 107 7.26 6.36 -1.63
N HIS A 108 6.33 5.61 -2.25
CA HIS A 108 6.57 4.25 -2.74
C HIS A 108 6.22 4.05 -4.22
N ARG A 109 6.09 5.14 -4.98
CA ARG A 109 5.58 5.14 -6.35
C ARG A 109 6.26 4.14 -7.27
N ASP A 110 7.59 4.17 -7.33
CA ASP A 110 8.34 3.31 -8.26
C ASP A 110 8.16 1.83 -7.91
N VAL A 111 8.09 1.53 -6.62
CA VAL A 111 7.85 0.16 -6.12
C VAL A 111 6.44 -0.30 -6.48
N LEU A 112 5.43 0.56 -6.26
CA LEU A 112 4.03 0.27 -6.60
C LEU A 112 3.84 0.05 -8.10
N ARG A 113 4.48 0.88 -8.93
CA ARG A 113 4.41 0.72 -10.39
C ARG A 113 5.02 -0.60 -10.85
N VAL A 114 6.15 -1.01 -10.27
CA VAL A 114 6.76 -2.30 -10.60
C VAL A 114 5.88 -3.44 -10.12
N LEU A 115 5.32 -3.38 -8.92
CA LEU A 115 4.40 -4.40 -8.40
C LEU A 115 3.14 -4.53 -9.28
N ALA A 116 2.54 -3.41 -9.70
CA ALA A 116 1.40 -3.40 -10.62
C ALA A 116 1.76 -4.05 -11.97
N SER A 117 2.91 -3.70 -12.54
CA SER A 117 3.39 -4.28 -13.80
C SER A 117 3.67 -5.79 -13.65
N MET A 118 4.27 -6.20 -12.54
CA MET A 118 4.55 -7.61 -12.25
C MET A 118 3.28 -8.43 -12.04
N ALA A 119 2.25 -7.87 -11.40
CA ALA A 119 0.98 -8.57 -11.19
C ALA A 119 0.30 -8.96 -12.51
N LEU A 120 0.51 -8.19 -13.59
CA LEU A 120 0.00 -8.52 -14.93
C LEU A 120 0.82 -9.63 -15.62
N LEU A 121 2.12 -9.73 -15.32
CA LEU A 121 3.05 -10.66 -16.00
C LEU A 121 3.26 -11.98 -15.25
N ASP A 122 3.14 -11.97 -13.93
CA ASP A 122 3.41 -13.10 -13.02
C ASP A 122 2.38 -13.10 -11.87
N THR A 123 1.14 -13.38 -12.24
CA THR A 123 -0.02 -13.42 -11.32
C THR A 123 0.19 -14.40 -10.16
N ALA A 124 0.88 -15.52 -10.39
CA ALA A 124 1.15 -16.54 -9.38
C ALA A 124 2.12 -16.04 -8.29
N ALA A 125 3.08 -15.17 -8.63
CA ALA A 125 4.04 -14.64 -7.68
C ALA A 125 3.62 -13.33 -7.02
N VAL A 126 2.92 -12.44 -7.73
CA VAL A 126 2.64 -11.07 -7.23
C VAL A 126 1.14 -10.75 -7.16
N GLY A 127 0.31 -11.46 -7.92
CA GLY A 127 -1.13 -11.18 -8.00
C GLY A 127 -1.84 -11.23 -6.66
N GLY A 128 -1.51 -12.23 -5.81
CA GLY A 128 -2.10 -12.35 -4.47
C GLY A 128 -1.77 -11.17 -3.54
N ALA A 129 -0.53 -10.65 -3.61
CA ALA A 129 -0.12 -9.50 -2.82
C ALA A 129 -0.88 -8.23 -3.22
N VAL A 130 -0.94 -7.94 -4.52
CA VAL A 130 -1.67 -6.77 -5.05
C VAL A 130 -3.16 -6.89 -4.77
N GLN A 131 -3.74 -8.08 -4.96
CA GLN A 131 -5.16 -8.31 -4.68
C GLN A 131 -5.51 -8.03 -3.20
N ARG A 132 -4.66 -8.44 -2.25
CA ARG A 132 -4.92 -8.18 -0.83
C ARG A 132 -4.76 -6.71 -0.46
N MET A 133 -3.80 -6.01 -1.07
CA MET A 133 -3.69 -4.55 -0.91
C MET A 133 -4.95 -3.85 -1.42
N GLU A 134 -5.45 -4.23 -2.60
CA GLU A 134 -6.66 -3.66 -3.18
C GLU A 134 -7.93 -4.02 -2.38
N GLN A 135 -8.02 -5.23 -1.83
CA GLN A 135 -9.12 -5.62 -0.93
C GLN A 135 -9.14 -4.75 0.34
N GLY A 136 -7.99 -4.56 0.99
CA GLY A 136 -7.89 -3.71 2.18
C GLY A 136 -8.30 -2.26 1.88
N ARG A 137 -7.87 -1.73 0.72
CA ARG A 137 -8.28 -0.40 0.26
C ARG A 137 -9.78 -0.33 0.00
N ALA A 138 -10.36 -1.33 -0.67
CA ALA A 138 -11.79 -1.39 -0.95
C ALA A 138 -12.63 -1.40 0.34
N THR A 139 -12.21 -2.16 1.36
CA THR A 139 -12.84 -2.13 2.68
C THR A 139 -12.79 -0.74 3.31
N GLY A 140 -11.62 -0.08 3.30
CA GLY A 140 -11.49 1.28 3.85
C GLY A 140 -12.33 2.32 3.11
N MET A 141 -12.48 2.20 1.78
CA MET A 141 -13.34 3.10 1.00
C MET A 141 -14.82 2.89 1.30
N ALA A 142 -15.26 1.66 1.52
CA ALA A 142 -16.63 1.37 1.93
C ALA A 142 -16.92 1.94 3.34
N GLU A 143 -15.98 1.83 4.27
CA GLU A 143 -16.11 2.42 5.61
C GLU A 143 -16.24 3.95 5.55
N LEU A 144 -15.43 4.60 4.72
CA LEU A 144 -15.47 6.04 4.52
C LEU A 144 -16.78 6.50 3.86
N ALA A 145 -17.29 5.75 2.87
CA ALA A 145 -18.59 5.99 2.26
C ALA A 145 -19.73 5.88 3.29
N GLN A 146 -19.69 4.85 4.14
CA GLN A 146 -20.67 4.66 5.22
C GLN A 146 -20.63 5.81 6.25
N HIS A 147 -19.44 6.34 6.54
CA HIS A 147 -19.30 7.48 7.44
C HIS A 147 -19.95 8.73 6.87
N LEU A 148 -19.73 9.03 5.59
CA LEU A 148 -20.38 10.14 4.88
C LEU A 148 -21.91 9.99 4.88
N ASP A 149 -22.42 8.77 4.63
CA ASP A 149 -23.85 8.48 4.61
C ASP A 149 -24.49 8.68 5.99
N LYS A 150 -23.90 8.12 7.05
CA LYS A 150 -24.39 8.24 8.44
C LYS A 150 -24.51 9.67 8.92
N GLN A 151 -23.68 10.58 8.41
CA GLN A 151 -23.72 12.01 8.75
C GLN A 151 -24.57 12.83 7.77
N GLY A 152 -25.26 12.20 6.82
CA GLY A 152 -26.04 12.89 5.80
C GLY A 152 -25.20 13.81 4.91
N SER A 153 -23.88 13.56 4.83
CA SER A 153 -22.95 14.36 4.03
C SER A 153 -23.06 14.07 2.55
N LEU A 154 -23.54 12.88 2.17
CA LEU A 154 -23.71 12.49 0.77
C LEU A 154 -24.76 13.32 0.03
N ARG A 155 -24.49 13.66 -1.23
CA ARG A 155 -25.44 14.32 -2.13
C ARG A 155 -26.74 13.50 -2.23
N PRO A 156 -27.92 14.14 -2.40
CA PRO A 156 -29.20 13.43 -2.41
C PRO A 156 -29.34 12.39 -3.54
N ASP A 157 -28.60 12.55 -4.62
CA ASP A 157 -28.59 11.70 -5.82
C ASP A 157 -27.47 10.64 -5.81
N VAL A 158 -26.70 10.52 -4.73
CA VAL A 158 -25.58 9.58 -4.62
C VAL A 158 -25.93 8.50 -3.60
N THR A 159 -25.94 7.24 -4.03
CA THR A 159 -26.13 6.09 -3.14
C THR A 159 -24.83 5.72 -2.42
N LEU A 160 -24.94 4.95 -1.33
CA LEU A 160 -23.78 4.41 -0.62
C LEU A 160 -22.87 3.56 -1.53
N ASP A 161 -23.46 2.74 -2.39
CA ASP A 161 -22.70 1.90 -3.33
C ASP A 161 -21.95 2.78 -4.36
N GLN A 162 -22.62 3.79 -4.92
CA GLN A 162 -21.98 4.75 -5.82
C GLN A 162 -20.85 5.52 -5.12
N ALA A 163 -21.05 5.91 -3.86
CA ALA A 163 -20.01 6.56 -3.09
C ALA A 163 -18.79 5.65 -2.88
N THR A 164 -19.04 4.37 -2.59
CA THR A 164 -17.99 3.34 -2.43
C THR A 164 -17.21 3.16 -3.73
N ASP A 165 -17.89 3.03 -4.86
CA ASP A 165 -17.28 2.85 -6.18
C ASP A 165 -16.46 4.08 -6.61
N LEU A 166 -16.99 5.29 -6.38
CA LEU A 166 -16.29 6.54 -6.69
C LEU A 166 -15.05 6.72 -5.82
N LEU A 167 -15.14 6.42 -4.52
CA LEU A 167 -13.97 6.46 -3.65
C LEU A 167 -12.94 5.41 -4.05
N TRP A 168 -13.37 4.19 -4.40
CA TRP A 168 -12.49 3.14 -4.90
C TRP A 168 -11.79 3.55 -6.20
N LEU A 169 -12.48 4.21 -7.12
CA LEU A 169 -11.91 4.73 -8.36
C LEU A 169 -10.91 5.86 -8.08
N LEU A 170 -11.36 6.93 -7.41
CA LEU A 170 -10.59 8.17 -7.23
C LEU A 170 -9.34 7.99 -6.36
N THR A 171 -9.34 7.01 -5.45
CA THR A 171 -8.20 6.72 -4.56
C THR A 171 -7.32 5.57 -5.05
N SER A 172 -7.50 5.11 -6.29
CA SER A 172 -6.64 4.09 -6.89
C SER A 172 -5.22 4.62 -7.16
N PHE A 173 -4.23 3.72 -7.14
CA PHE A 173 -2.86 4.06 -7.55
C PHE A 173 -2.82 4.62 -8.98
N ASP A 174 -3.63 4.09 -9.89
CA ASP A 174 -3.69 4.56 -11.28
C ASP A 174 -4.18 6.02 -11.37
N SER A 175 -5.21 6.40 -10.59
CA SER A 175 -5.68 7.79 -10.55
C SER A 175 -4.60 8.75 -10.05
N PHE A 176 -3.87 8.35 -9.00
CA PHE A 176 -2.71 9.09 -8.52
C PHE A 176 -1.62 9.18 -9.61
N ASP A 177 -1.26 8.05 -10.22
CA ASP A 177 -0.12 7.96 -11.12
C ASP A 177 -0.37 8.69 -12.45
N LEU A 178 -1.60 8.67 -12.96
CA LEU A 178 -2.02 9.44 -14.14
C LEU A 178 -1.88 10.95 -13.92
N LEU A 179 -2.24 11.45 -12.72
CA LEU A 179 -2.13 12.86 -12.39
C LEU A 179 -0.68 13.26 -12.09
N HIS A 180 -0.03 12.55 -11.18
CA HIS A 180 1.30 12.90 -10.71
C HIS A 180 2.37 12.68 -11.79
N SER A 181 2.32 11.55 -12.48
CA SER A 181 3.33 11.17 -13.49
C SER A 181 2.90 11.51 -14.89
N GLY A 182 1.66 11.16 -15.24
CA GLY A 182 1.15 11.36 -16.59
C GLY A 182 0.96 12.83 -16.94
N ARG A 183 0.55 13.65 -15.97
CA ARG A 183 0.39 15.12 -16.13
C ARG A 183 1.48 15.94 -15.45
N ASN A 184 2.46 15.29 -14.81
CA ASN A 184 3.54 15.95 -14.08
C ASN A 184 3.04 16.96 -13.03
N LEU A 185 1.91 16.64 -12.37
CA LEU A 185 1.37 17.51 -11.33
C LEU A 185 2.17 17.37 -10.02
N PRO A 186 2.52 18.49 -9.37
CA PRO A 186 3.03 18.49 -8.00
C PRO A 186 2.11 17.73 -7.03
N LEU A 187 2.68 17.15 -5.97
CA LEU A 187 1.97 16.27 -5.05
C LEU A 187 0.75 16.94 -4.38
N ASP A 188 0.92 18.21 -3.98
CA ASP A 188 -0.12 19.07 -3.44
C ASP A 188 -1.27 19.28 -4.45
N GLN A 189 -0.95 19.48 -5.72
CA GLN A 189 -1.96 19.59 -6.78
C GLN A 189 -2.66 18.26 -7.07
N THR A 190 -1.94 17.14 -7.05
CA THR A 190 -2.55 15.81 -7.17
C THR A 190 -3.53 15.55 -6.03
N SER A 191 -3.11 15.79 -4.78
CA SER A 191 -3.95 15.65 -3.60
C SER A 191 -5.19 16.56 -3.70
N ALA A 192 -5.00 17.84 -3.99
CA ALA A 192 -6.11 18.80 -4.09
C ALA A 192 -7.11 18.44 -5.20
N THR A 193 -6.62 17.94 -6.33
CA THR A 193 -7.47 17.52 -7.46
C THR A 193 -8.34 16.33 -7.07
N LEU A 194 -7.76 15.30 -6.45
CA LEU A 194 -8.51 14.12 -6.01
C LEU A 194 -9.50 14.46 -4.91
N THR A 195 -9.10 15.26 -3.91
CA THR A 195 -9.97 15.73 -2.83
C THR A 195 -11.14 16.54 -3.36
N THR A 196 -10.87 17.56 -4.17
CA THR A 196 -11.92 18.43 -4.74
C THR A 196 -12.89 17.64 -5.60
N THR A 197 -12.39 16.67 -6.38
CA THR A 197 -13.22 15.82 -7.23
C THR A 197 -14.11 14.90 -6.38
N ALA A 198 -13.56 14.29 -5.33
CA ALA A 198 -14.33 13.47 -4.39
C ALA A 198 -15.41 14.29 -3.68
N GLU A 199 -15.08 15.45 -3.14
CA GLU A 199 -16.05 16.31 -2.46
C GLU A 199 -17.18 16.77 -3.38
N ARG A 200 -16.86 17.21 -4.60
CA ARG A 200 -17.89 17.64 -5.57
C ARG A 200 -18.78 16.50 -6.03
N SER A 201 -18.23 15.29 -6.14
CA SER A 201 -18.97 14.12 -6.62
C SER A 201 -19.85 13.54 -5.51
N LEU A 202 -19.40 13.60 -4.26
CA LEU A 202 -19.99 12.86 -3.14
C LEU A 202 -20.73 13.74 -2.15
N CYS A 203 -20.24 14.95 -1.85
CA CYS A 203 -20.69 15.74 -0.70
C CYS A 203 -21.69 16.85 -1.09
N ARG A 204 -22.63 17.15 -0.17
CA ARG A 204 -23.57 18.27 -0.27
C ARG A 204 -22.93 19.65 -0.17
#